data_AF-A0A533RI89-F1
#
_entry.id   AF-A0A533RI89-F1
#
_cell.length_a   1.000
_cell.length_b   1.000
_cell.length_c   1.000
_cell.angle_alpha   90.00
_cell.angle_beta   90.00
_cell.angle_gamma   90.00
#
_symmetry.space_group_name_H-M   'P 1'
#
loop_
_entity.id
_entity.type
_entity.pdbx_description
1 polymer ?
#
loop_
_entity_poly.entity_id
_entity_poly.type
_entity_poly.pdbx_seq_one_letter_code
_entity_poly.pdbx_strand_id
1 'polypeptide(L)'
;MAVRTERRQEAVTVPDLHIRNVDPDVIARLKAQAKRNGRSMEAEAREVIERGCPRNLTIQEWLEGMRRLQEEHPIPGEPNLPTSEEIKRLIEAEEDEKWRRIRGEDADGTDD
;
A
#
# COMPACT_ATOMS: atom_id res chain seq x y z
N MET A 1 17.93 -34.36 15.04
CA MET A 1 16.51 -34.39 14.63
C MET A 1 16.21 -33.09 13.92
N ALA A 2 15.95 -33.13 12.60
CA ALA A 2 15.64 -31.93 11.82
C ALA A 2 14.13 -31.87 11.60
N VAL A 3 13.48 -30.83 12.14
CA VAL A 3 12.06 -30.56 11.89
C VAL A 3 11.97 -29.88 10.52
N ARG A 4 11.52 -30.64 9.52
CA ARG A 4 11.21 -30.11 8.19
C ARG A 4 9.86 -29.40 8.28
N THR A 5 9.89 -28.07 8.39
CA THR A 5 8.70 -27.23 8.26
C THR A 5 8.23 -27.21 6.81
N GLU A 6 7.45 -28.23 6.43
CA GLU A 6 6.71 -28.21 5.18
C GLU A 6 5.58 -27.19 5.33
N ARG A 7 5.76 -25.98 4.78
CA ARG A 7 4.64 -25.06 4.55
C ARG A 7 3.67 -25.77 3.60
N ARG A 8 2.59 -26.30 4.14
CA ARG A 8 1.47 -26.84 3.37
C ARG A 8 0.84 -25.66 2.64
N GLN A 9 1.13 -25.51 1.35
CA GLN A 9 0.44 -24.55 0.50
C GLN A 9 -1.02 -25.02 0.44
N GLU A 10 -1.93 -24.32 1.13
CA GLU A 10 -3.36 -24.44 0.83
C GLU A 10 -3.53 -24.12 -0.64
N ALA A 11 -4.10 -25.07 -1.40
CA ALA A 11 -4.42 -24.85 -2.79
C ALA A 11 -5.41 -23.68 -2.84
N VAL A 12 -4.98 -22.55 -3.40
CA VAL A 12 -5.86 -21.41 -3.67
C VAL A 12 -6.89 -21.89 -4.68
N THR A 13 -8.08 -22.27 -4.21
CA THR A 13 -9.20 -22.60 -5.08
C THR A 13 -9.67 -21.29 -5.70
N VAL A 14 -9.47 -21.15 -7.01
CA VAL A 14 -10.00 -19.99 -7.74
C VAL A 14 -11.52 -20.12 -7.75
N PRO A 15 -12.27 -19.15 -7.20
CA PRO A 15 -13.73 -19.22 -7.16
C PRO A 15 -14.31 -19.08 -8.57
N ASP A 16 -15.28 -19.93 -8.92
CA ASP A 16 -16.04 -19.83 -10.16
C ASP A 16 -17.18 -18.80 -10.01
N LEU A 17 -17.26 -17.85 -10.95
CA LEU A 17 -18.31 -16.81 -10.98
C LEU A 17 -19.45 -17.21 -11.92
N HIS A 18 -20.64 -17.42 -11.37
CA HIS A 18 -21.85 -17.69 -12.15
C HIS A 18 -22.77 -16.47 -12.19
N ILE A 19 -22.95 -15.88 -13.38
CA ILE A 19 -23.77 -14.68 -13.60
C ILE A 19 -25.10 -15.08 -14.25
N ARG A 20 -26.22 -14.70 -13.65
CA ARG A 20 -27.57 -15.00 -14.13
C ARG A 20 -28.27 -13.75 -14.65
N ASN A 21 -29.28 -13.97 -15.51
CA ASN A 21 -30.17 -12.92 -16.04
C ASN A 21 -29.42 -11.78 -16.75
N VAL A 22 -28.32 -12.10 -17.45
CA VAL A 22 -27.64 -11.12 -18.31
C VAL A 22 -28.45 -10.93 -19.59
N ASP A 23 -28.61 -9.67 -20.00
CA ASP A 23 -29.26 -9.32 -21.25
C ASP A 23 -28.65 -10.10 -22.43
N PRO A 24 -29.46 -10.80 -23.25
CA PRO A 24 -28.99 -11.56 -24.40
C PRO A 24 -28.14 -10.74 -25.37
N ASP A 25 -28.44 -9.45 -25.55
CA ASP A 25 -27.70 -8.58 -26.45
C ASP A 25 -26.29 -8.28 -25.92
N VAL A 26 -26.14 -8.18 -24.59
CA VAL A 26 -24.82 -8.02 -23.95
C VAL A 26 -23.97 -9.28 -24.17
N ILE A 27 -24.57 -10.47 -24.04
CA ILE A 27 -23.89 -11.75 -24.31
C ILE A 27 -23.45 -11.84 -25.78
N ALA A 28 -24.32 -11.45 -26.71
CA ALA A 28 -24.00 -11.44 -28.13
C ALA A 28 -22.83 -10.48 -28.45
N ARG A 29 -22.84 -9.29 -27.86
CA ARG A 29 -21.75 -8.30 -28.00
C ARG A 29 -20.44 -8.81 -27.42
N LEU A 30 -20.45 -9.42 -26.24
CA LEU A 30 -19.26 -9.99 -25.60
C LEU A 30 -18.66 -11.11 -26.44
N LYS A 31 -19.50 -12.01 -26.99
CA LYS A 31 -19.04 -13.07 -27.89
C LYS A 31 -18.40 -12.50 -29.17
N ALA A 32 -19.01 -11.48 -29.76
CA ALA A 32 -18.45 -10.79 -30.92
C ALA A 32 -17.11 -10.12 -30.59
N GLN A 33 -16.99 -9.51 -29.41
CA GLN A 33 -15.76 -8.90 -28.91
C GLN A 33 -14.65 -9.94 -28.72
N ALA A 34 -14.95 -11.05 -28.06
CA ALA A 34 -14.00 -12.16 -27.87
C ALA A 34 -13.47 -12.68 -29.23
N LYS A 35 -14.36 -12.84 -30.22
CA LYS A 35 -13.97 -13.24 -31.58
C LYS A 35 -13.05 -12.21 -32.24
N ARG A 36 -13.34 -10.92 -32.13
CA ARG A 36 -12.47 -9.85 -32.66
C ARG A 36 -11.09 -9.84 -32.01
N ASN A 37 -11.02 -10.14 -30.72
CA ASN A 37 -9.78 -10.15 -29.93
C ASN A 37 -9.02 -11.48 -30.03
N GLY A 38 -9.55 -12.49 -30.72
CA GLY A 38 -8.92 -13.81 -30.82
C GLY A 38 -8.86 -14.58 -29.50
N ARG A 39 -9.81 -14.32 -28.58
CA ARG A 39 -9.86 -14.92 -27.23
C ARG A 39 -11.12 -15.76 -27.05
N SER A 40 -11.11 -16.65 -26.05
CA SER A 40 -12.33 -17.32 -25.60
C SER A 40 -13.29 -16.33 -24.93
N MET A 41 -14.57 -16.66 -24.87
CA MET A 41 -15.57 -15.82 -24.20
C MET A 41 -15.25 -15.63 -22.71
N GLU A 42 -14.80 -16.67 -22.04
CA GLU A 42 -14.37 -16.61 -20.63
C GLU A 42 -13.13 -15.73 -20.45
N ALA A 43 -12.14 -15.84 -21.33
CA ALA A 43 -10.95 -15.00 -21.28
C ALA A 43 -11.28 -13.52 -21.51
N GLU A 44 -12.21 -13.22 -22.43
CA GLU A 44 -12.69 -11.85 -22.63
C GLU A 44 -13.49 -11.34 -21.43
N ALA A 45 -14.35 -12.18 -20.85
CA ALA A 45 -15.11 -11.83 -19.65
C ALA A 45 -14.18 -11.51 -18.47
N ARG A 46 -13.18 -12.37 -18.23
CA ARG A 46 -12.16 -12.14 -17.20
C ARG A 46 -11.46 -10.81 -17.41
N GLU A 47 -11.02 -10.53 -18.63
CA GLU A 47 -10.33 -9.30 -18.96
C GLU A 47 -11.20 -8.05 -18.73
N VAL A 48 -12.48 -8.10 -19.09
CA VAL A 48 -13.43 -7.00 -18.83
C VAL A 48 -13.60 -6.77 -17.33
N ILE A 49 -13.70 -7.84 -16.55
CA ILE A 49 -13.83 -7.77 -15.09
C ILE A 49 -12.55 -7.20 -14.46
N GLU A 50 -11.37 -7.71 -14.83
CA GLU A 50 -10.09 -7.25 -14.29
C GLU A 50 -9.83 -5.77 -14.63
N ARG A 51 -10.24 -5.33 -15.82
CA ARG A 51 -10.16 -3.92 -16.21
C ARG A 51 -11.13 -3.03 -15.43
N GLY A 52 -12.32 -3.54 -15.12
CA GLY A 52 -13.32 -2.83 -14.33
C GLY A 52 -13.05 -2.84 -12.83
N CYS A 53 -12.25 -3.80 -12.34
CA CYS A 53 -11.89 -3.99 -10.94
C CYS A 53 -10.36 -4.05 -10.80
N PRO A 54 -9.65 -2.92 -10.98
CA PRO A 54 -8.20 -2.90 -10.87
C PRO A 54 -7.76 -3.39 -9.48
N ARG A 55 -6.69 -4.18 -9.44
CA ARG A 55 -6.15 -4.74 -8.17
C ARG A 55 -5.65 -3.68 -7.20
N ASN A 56 -5.27 -2.53 -7.72
CA ASN A 56 -4.83 -1.39 -6.93
C ASN A 56 -6.02 -0.47 -6.72
N LEU A 57 -6.15 0.06 -5.50
CA LEU A 57 -7.14 1.08 -5.20
C LEU A 57 -6.96 2.25 -6.17
N THR A 58 -8.08 2.72 -6.70
CA THR A 58 -8.11 4.03 -7.34
C THR A 58 -7.78 5.10 -6.31
N ILE A 59 -7.29 6.27 -6.77
CA ILE A 59 -7.03 7.42 -5.88
C ILE A 59 -8.29 7.77 -5.08
N GLN A 60 -9.48 7.63 -5.67
CA GLN A 60 -10.74 7.92 -5.01
C GLN A 60 -11.06 6.93 -3.88
N GLU A 61 -10.89 5.63 -4.13
CA GLU A 61 -11.08 4.60 -3.10
C GLU A 61 -10.03 4.73 -1.98
N TRP A 62 -8.80 5.12 -2.32
CA TRP A 62 -7.76 5.38 -1.34
C TRP A 62 -8.08 6.62 -0.47
N LEU A 63 -8.52 7.72 -1.08
CA LEU A 63 -8.95 8.93 -0.35
C LEU A 63 -10.16 8.66 0.56
N GLU A 64 -11.12 7.88 0.07
CA GLU A 64 -12.27 7.45 0.87
C GLU A 64 -11.84 6.56 2.04
N GLY A 65 -10.92 5.62 1.80
CA GLY A 65 -10.30 4.82 2.86
C GLY A 65 -9.58 5.67 3.91
N MET A 66 -8.83 6.68 3.47
CA MET A 66 -8.17 7.64 4.36
C MET A 66 -9.15 8.49 5.17
N ARG A 67 -10.25 8.93 4.56
CA ARG A 67 -11.29 9.70 5.24
C ARG A 67 -11.90 8.87 6.36
N ARG A 68 -12.25 7.61 6.09
CA ARG A 68 -12.74 6.66 7.10
C ARG A 68 -11.73 6.43 8.21
N LEU A 69 -10.46 6.25 7.85
CA LEU A 69 -9.40 6.09 8.84
C LEU A 69 -9.24 7.32 9.73
N GLN A 70 -9.39 8.53 9.18
CA GLN A 70 -9.37 9.78 9.95
C GLN A 70 -10.60 9.92 10.86
N GLU A 71 -11.76 9.43 10.45
CA GLU A 71 -12.99 9.42 11.25
C GLU A 71 -12.94 8.37 12.37
N GLU A 72 -12.41 7.18 12.09
CA GLU A 72 -12.26 6.07 13.05
C GLU A 72 -11.09 6.28 14.01
N HIS A 73 -10.01 6.90 13.53
CA HIS A 73 -8.82 7.24 14.29
C HIS A 73 -8.52 8.74 14.14
N PRO A 74 -9.35 9.61 14.74
CA PRO A 74 -9.02 11.03 14.80
C PRO A 74 -7.69 11.16 15.50
N ILE A 75 -6.70 11.74 14.81
CA ILE A 75 -5.40 12.04 15.40
C ILE A 75 -5.69 12.97 16.60
N PRO A 76 -5.42 12.55 17.84
CA PRO A 76 -5.85 13.29 19.02
C PRO A 76 -5.03 14.57 19.14
N GLY A 77 -5.69 15.71 18.88
CA GLY A 77 -5.04 17.02 18.82
C GLY A 77 -4.02 17.10 17.67
N GLU A 78 -3.64 18.30 17.27
CA GLU A 78 -2.42 18.44 16.48
C GLU A 78 -1.32 17.71 17.26
N PRO A 79 -0.65 16.67 16.72
CA PRO A 79 0.66 16.34 17.25
C PRO A 79 1.39 17.68 17.22
N ASN A 80 1.93 18.12 18.35
CA ASN A 80 2.80 19.29 18.42
C ASN A 80 4.03 18.98 17.58
N LEU A 81 3.83 18.93 16.27
CA LEU A 81 4.83 18.72 15.26
C LEU A 81 5.65 19.99 15.36
N PRO A 82 6.92 19.88 15.72
CA PRO A 82 7.77 21.05 15.73
C PRO A 82 7.61 21.73 14.38
N THR A 83 7.33 23.03 14.41
CA THR A 83 7.30 23.88 13.24
C THR A 83 8.59 23.71 12.45
N SER A 84 8.60 24.09 11.17
CA SER A 84 9.83 23.98 10.35
C SER A 84 11.04 24.68 10.98
N GLU A 85 10.82 25.73 11.79
CA GLU A 85 11.85 26.43 12.55
C GLU A 85 12.30 25.70 13.83
N GLU A 86 11.43 24.90 14.45
CA GLU A 86 11.78 24.03 15.58
C GLU A 86 12.50 22.76 15.09
N ILE A 87 12.10 22.21 13.94
CA ILE A 87 12.81 21.07 13.31
C ILE A 87 14.24 21.46 12.95
N LYS A 88 14.45 22.63 12.34
CA LYS A 88 15.80 23.13 12.02
C LYS A 88 16.67 23.25 13.27
N ARG A 89 16.13 23.83 14.35
CA ARG A 89 16.85 23.97 15.61
C ARG A 89 17.23 22.65 16.25
N LEU A 90 16.37 21.64 16.15
CA LEU A 90 16.67 20.30 16.65
C LEU A 90 17.80 19.63 15.86
N ILE A 91 17.76 19.75 14.52
CA ILE A 91 18.82 19.22 13.65
C ILE A 91 20.15 19.93 13.92
N GLU A 92 20.15 21.26 14.01
CA GLU A 92 21.36 22.05 14.26
C GLU A 92 21.98 21.73 15.64
N ALA A 93 21.16 21.58 16.68
CA ALA A 93 21.65 21.23 18.03
C ALA A 93 22.28 19.82 18.06
N GLU A 94 21.70 18.87 17.33
CA GLU A 94 22.20 17.50 17.23
C GLU A 94 23.51 17.44 16.43
N GLU A 95 23.64 18.24 15.37
CA GLU A 95 24.87 18.39 14.61
C GLU A 95 25.99 19.04 15.45
N ASP A 96 25.68 20.07 16.23
CA ASP A 96 26.65 20.72 17.12
C ASP A 96 27.16 19.78 18.21
N GLU A 97 26.29 18.97 18.80
CA GLU A 97 26.67 17.97 19.81
C GLU A 97 27.52 16.85 19.20
N LYS A 98 27.16 16.39 18.00
CA LYS A 98 27.95 15.42 17.22
C LYS A 98 29.34 15.97 16.89
N TRP A 99 29.45 17.23 16.49
CA TRP A 99 30.75 17.86 16.20
C TRP A 99 31.56 18.18 17.45
N ARG A 100 30.93 18.40 18.61
CA ARG A 100 31.61 18.50 19.92
C ARG A 100 32.24 17.16 20.31
N ARG A 101 31.48 16.06 20.15
CA ARG A 101 31.96 14.70 20.41
C ARG A 101 33.13 14.29 19.50
N ILE A 102 33.11 14.70 18.24
CA ILE A 102 34.21 14.44 17.29
C ILE A 102 35.46 15.28 17.60
N ARG A 103 35.30 16.51 18.11
CA ARG A 103 36.41 17.40 18.46
C ARG A 103 37.13 17.02 19.76
N GLY A 104 36.58 16.09 20.56
CA GLY A 104 37.25 15.58 21.75
C GLY A 104 37.40 16.61 22.87
N GLU A 105 36.40 17.48 23.07
CA GLU A 105 36.33 18.40 24.23
C GLU A 105 35.87 17.69 25.52
N ASP A 106 36.33 16.45 25.74
CA ASP A 106 36.32 15.76 27.05
C ASP A 106 37.75 15.71 27.65
N ALA A 107 38.66 16.57 27.18
CA ALA A 107 40.01 16.72 27.72
C ALA A 107 40.10 17.92 28.67
N ASP A 108 39.40 17.83 29.81
CA ASP A 108 39.84 18.48 31.05
C ASP A 108 40.57 17.38 31.84
N GLY A 109 41.90 17.36 31.89
CA GLY A 109 42.70 18.40 32.51
C GLY A 109 43.03 18.00 33.95
N THR A 110 43.55 16.79 34.18
CA THR A 110 44.19 16.42 35.46
C THR A 110 45.63 16.04 35.17
N ASP A 111 46.51 17.04 35.14
CA ASP A 111 47.95 16.89 35.36
C ASP A 111 48.22 17.32 36.81
N ASP A 112 48.79 16.43 37.61
CA ASP A 112 49.43 16.67 38.92
C ASP A 112 50.85 16.10 38.87
#